data_AF-A0AAE0LYA4-F1
#
_entry.id   AF-A0AAE0LYA4-F1
#
_cell.length_a   1.000
_cell.length_b   1.000
_cell.length_c   1.000
_cell.angle_alpha   90.00
_cell.angle_beta   90.00
_cell.angle_gamma   90.00
#
_symmetry.space_group_name_H-M   'P 1'
#
loop_
_entity.id
_entity.type
_entity.pdbx_description
1 polymer ?
#
loop_
_entity_poly.entity_id
_entity_poly.type
_entity_poly.pdbx_seq_one_letter_code
_entity_poly.pdbx_strand_id
1 'polypeptide(L)'
;MLALIPGLFFLPAAALAGAVLPEILDARAVGVVSPNLTCGTLLAGANNGYTCPGEAACCSQYGYCGTGDSFCLTTGGCQSRYSNATTSCQAPRSGVTVTIDGTCGSTGAGKSGYRCPATLATCCSASGYCGNTTDHCGTGCQAGFGTCGGGTRPRTSRNLF
;
A
#
# COMPACT_ATOMS: atom_id res chain seq x y z
N MET A 1 -65.02 32.76 -23.05
CA MET A 1 -65.05 32.28 -24.45
C MET A 1 -64.23 31.02 -24.48
N LEU A 2 -64.92 29.89 -24.58
CA LEU A 2 -64.42 28.53 -24.54
C LEU A 2 -63.74 28.21 -25.89
N ALA A 3 -62.52 27.68 -25.89
CA ALA A 3 -61.93 27.04 -27.06
C ALA A 3 -61.21 25.76 -26.62
N LEU A 4 -61.95 24.66 -26.68
CA LEU A 4 -61.45 23.30 -26.85
C LEU A 4 -60.91 23.17 -28.28
N ILE A 5 -59.68 22.67 -28.49
CA ILE A 5 -59.38 21.73 -29.60
C ILE A 5 -58.26 20.76 -29.15
N PRO A 6 -58.41 19.44 -29.39
CA PRO A 6 -57.59 18.37 -28.84
C PRO A 6 -56.40 18.01 -29.75
N GLY A 7 -55.38 17.35 -29.20
CA GLY A 7 -54.31 16.81 -30.03
C GLY A 7 -53.06 16.44 -29.26
N LEU A 8 -53.11 15.34 -28.51
CA LEU A 8 -51.91 14.53 -28.30
C LEU A 8 -51.45 14.05 -29.68
N PHE A 9 -50.42 14.67 -30.22
CA PHE A 9 -49.52 13.99 -31.16
C PHE A 9 -48.26 13.63 -30.39
N PHE A 10 -48.15 12.34 -30.06
CA PHE A 10 -46.90 11.69 -29.73
C PHE A 10 -45.92 11.91 -30.89
N LEU A 11 -44.93 12.77 -30.71
CA LEU A 11 -43.75 12.79 -31.56
C LEU A 11 -42.75 11.77 -30.99
N PRO A 12 -42.22 10.87 -31.83
CA PRO A 12 -41.24 9.89 -31.39
C PRO A 12 -39.96 10.61 -30.95
N ALA A 13 -39.33 10.10 -29.89
CA ALA A 13 -37.98 10.46 -29.52
C ALA A 13 -37.04 10.13 -30.69
N ALA A 14 -36.81 11.11 -31.56
CA ALA A 14 -35.74 11.07 -32.53
C ALA A 14 -34.44 11.16 -31.74
N ALA A 15 -33.82 9.99 -31.56
CA ALA A 15 -32.46 9.86 -31.11
C ALA A 15 -31.57 10.72 -32.02
N LEU A 16 -31.22 11.91 -31.55
CA LEU A 16 -30.04 12.59 -32.04
C LEU A 16 -28.85 11.81 -31.49
N ALA A 17 -28.45 10.79 -32.26
CA ALA A 17 -27.09 10.27 -32.27
C ALA A 17 -26.17 11.44 -32.64
N GLY A 18 -25.87 12.28 -31.64
CA GLY A 18 -24.86 13.30 -31.72
C GLY A 18 -23.52 12.63 -31.91
N ALA A 19 -22.97 12.82 -33.10
CA ALA A 19 -21.61 12.56 -33.52
C ALA A 19 -20.63 12.29 -32.35
N VAL A 20 -20.20 11.04 -32.23
CA VAL A 20 -18.96 10.68 -31.57
C VAL A 20 -17.83 11.35 -32.34
N LEU A 21 -17.33 12.46 -31.81
CA LEU A 21 -16.09 13.07 -32.23
C LEU A 21 -14.96 12.03 -32.03
N PRO A 22 -14.10 11.77 -33.05
CA PRO A 22 -12.99 10.85 -32.88
C PRO A 22 -11.93 11.49 -31.94
N GLU A 23 -11.53 10.71 -30.92
CA GLU A 23 -10.23 10.77 -30.22
C GLU A 23 -9.71 12.08 -29.59
N ILE A 24 -10.44 12.71 -28.65
CA ILE A 24 -9.80 13.65 -27.68
C ILE A 24 -10.39 13.63 -26.25
N LEU A 25 -10.95 12.52 -25.79
CA LEU A 25 -11.03 12.30 -24.34
C LEU A 25 -9.79 11.50 -23.94
N ASP A 26 -8.82 12.22 -23.39
CA ASP A 26 -7.62 11.74 -22.71
C ASP A 26 -8.03 10.75 -21.58
N ALA A 27 -8.34 9.52 -22.00
CA ALA A 27 -8.78 8.43 -21.16
C ALA A 27 -7.55 7.90 -20.42
N ARG A 28 -7.25 8.58 -19.31
CA ARG A 28 -6.29 8.20 -18.27
C ARG A 28 -6.17 6.67 -18.18
N ALA A 29 -4.94 6.20 -18.31
CA ALA A 29 -4.52 4.82 -18.54
C ALA A 29 -4.74 3.86 -17.34
N VAL A 30 -5.86 3.98 -16.63
CA VAL A 30 -6.28 2.98 -15.64
C VAL A 30 -6.53 1.67 -16.40
N GLY A 31 -5.52 0.80 -16.41
CA GLY A 31 -5.54 -0.47 -17.14
C GLY A 31 -4.49 -0.62 -18.24
N VAL A 32 -3.71 0.41 -18.58
CA VAL A 32 -2.53 0.25 -19.48
C VAL A 32 -1.31 -0.05 -18.62
N VAL A 33 -0.52 -1.04 -19.04
CA VAL A 33 0.72 -1.42 -18.36
C VAL A 33 1.79 -0.35 -18.58
N SER A 34 2.48 0.01 -17.51
CA SER A 34 3.51 1.06 -17.49
C SER A 34 4.66 0.75 -18.46
N PRO A 35 5.05 1.70 -19.33
CA PRO A 35 6.19 1.53 -20.23
C PRO A 35 7.55 1.80 -19.58
N ASN A 36 7.58 2.42 -18.39
CA ASN A 36 8.80 2.94 -17.76
C ASN A 36 8.82 2.73 -16.23
N LEU A 37 8.00 1.81 -15.72
CA LEU A 37 7.83 1.52 -14.30
C LEU A 37 7.31 2.69 -13.45
N THR A 38 6.73 3.73 -14.04
CA THR A 38 5.92 4.71 -13.29
C THR A 38 4.45 4.32 -13.31
N CYS A 39 3.73 4.59 -12.23
CA CYS A 39 2.36 4.16 -12.05
C CYS A 39 1.54 5.18 -11.28
N GLY A 40 0.22 5.04 -11.39
CA GLY A 40 -0.72 5.92 -10.73
C GLY A 40 -0.68 7.34 -11.24
N THR A 41 -1.26 8.25 -10.46
CA THR A 41 -1.47 9.64 -10.86
C THR A 41 -0.65 10.63 -10.06
N LEU A 42 -0.08 10.20 -8.93
CA LEU A 42 0.69 11.05 -8.03
C LEU A 42 2.19 10.93 -8.32
N LEU A 43 2.94 12.01 -8.05
CA LEU A 43 4.41 12.05 -8.09
C LEU A 43 4.94 11.54 -9.44
N ALA A 44 5.71 10.45 -9.46
CA ALA A 44 6.29 9.89 -10.69
C ALA A 44 5.23 9.41 -11.69
N GLY A 45 3.99 9.14 -11.24
CA GLY A 45 2.87 8.84 -12.11
C GLY A 45 2.42 10.02 -12.97
N ALA A 46 2.70 11.27 -12.56
CA ALA A 46 2.47 12.50 -13.32
C ALA A 46 1.09 12.57 -14.03
N ASN A 47 0.02 12.16 -13.34
CA ASN A 47 -1.36 12.06 -13.85
C ASN A 47 -1.60 11.09 -15.02
N ASN A 48 -0.63 10.26 -15.42
CA ASN A 48 -0.78 9.31 -16.52
C ASN A 48 -1.68 8.12 -16.16
N GLY A 49 -1.65 7.66 -14.90
CA GLY A 49 -2.56 6.62 -14.41
C GLY A 49 -2.19 5.17 -14.77
N TYR A 50 -0.97 4.92 -15.25
CA TYR A 50 -0.49 3.58 -15.62
C TYR A 50 -0.61 2.56 -14.48
N THR A 51 -0.81 1.31 -14.87
CA THR A 51 -0.78 0.12 -13.99
C THR A 51 0.56 -0.61 -14.08
N CYS A 52 0.94 -1.33 -13.04
CA CYS A 52 2.22 -2.02 -13.02
C CYS A 52 2.23 -3.37 -13.77
N PRO A 53 3.37 -3.75 -14.39
CA PRO A 53 3.55 -5.08 -14.98
C PRO A 53 3.69 -6.15 -13.90
N GLY A 54 3.57 -7.43 -14.28
CA GLY A 54 3.57 -8.55 -13.34
C GLY A 54 4.88 -8.72 -12.57
N GLU A 55 6.03 -8.48 -13.21
CA GLU A 55 7.35 -8.55 -12.59
C GLU A 55 7.63 -7.44 -11.58
N ALA A 56 6.82 -6.37 -11.58
CA ALA A 56 6.92 -5.23 -10.69
C ALA A 56 5.53 -4.86 -10.14
N ALA A 57 4.82 -5.87 -9.62
CA ALA A 57 3.36 -5.87 -9.46
C ALA A 57 2.75 -4.73 -8.63
N CYS A 58 3.51 -4.06 -7.76
CA CYS A 58 2.95 -3.11 -6.79
C CYS A 58 3.29 -1.67 -7.14
N CYS A 59 2.28 -0.81 -7.17
CA CYS A 59 2.48 0.62 -7.33
C CYS A 59 2.69 1.28 -5.96
N SER A 60 3.91 1.73 -5.65
CA SER A 60 4.22 2.42 -4.39
C SER A 60 3.51 3.76 -4.27
N GLN A 61 3.42 4.33 -3.07
CA GLN A 61 2.91 5.70 -2.85
C GLN A 61 3.66 6.79 -3.63
N TYR A 62 4.87 6.48 -4.12
CA TYR A 62 5.72 7.42 -4.86
C TYR A 62 5.50 7.38 -6.38
N GLY A 63 4.60 6.52 -6.85
CA GLY A 63 4.27 6.39 -8.27
C GLY A 63 5.27 5.53 -9.06
N TYR A 64 5.92 4.57 -8.39
CA TYR A 64 6.81 3.60 -9.02
C TYR A 64 6.33 2.17 -8.82
N CYS A 65 6.47 1.37 -9.88
CA CYS A 65 6.26 -0.07 -9.87
C CYS A 65 7.43 -0.80 -9.23
N GLY A 66 7.14 -1.82 -8.44
CA GLY A 66 8.15 -2.65 -7.82
C GLY A 66 7.59 -3.86 -7.10
N THR A 67 8.45 -4.52 -6.33
CA THR A 67 8.13 -5.69 -5.53
C THR A 67 8.64 -5.51 -4.10
N GLY A 68 8.20 -6.39 -3.21
CA GLY A 68 8.60 -6.35 -1.81
C GLY A 68 7.81 -5.36 -0.96
N ASP A 69 8.08 -5.39 0.34
CA ASP A 69 7.23 -4.78 1.36
C ASP A 69 7.07 -3.26 1.20
N SER A 70 8.13 -2.53 0.81
CA SER A 70 8.06 -1.08 0.60
C SER A 70 7.17 -0.66 -0.56
N PHE A 71 6.90 -1.56 -1.51
CA PHE A 71 6.00 -1.31 -2.64
C PHE A 71 4.62 -1.89 -2.40
N CYS A 72 4.56 -3.10 -1.84
CA CYS A 72 3.36 -3.91 -1.78
C CYS A 72 2.57 -3.76 -0.48
N LEU A 73 3.15 -3.20 0.59
CA LEU A 73 2.40 -3.03 1.82
C LEU A 73 1.40 -1.88 1.72
N THR A 74 0.16 -2.13 2.12
CA THR A 74 -0.89 -1.09 2.18
C THR A 74 -0.51 0.03 3.16
N THR A 75 0.17 -0.30 4.24
CA THR A 75 0.78 0.61 5.22
C THR A 75 1.97 1.39 4.65
N GLY A 76 2.65 0.87 3.62
CA GLY A 76 3.64 1.60 2.81
C GLY A 76 3.02 2.39 1.66
N GLY A 77 1.68 2.52 1.66
CA GLY A 77 0.93 3.30 0.69
C GLY A 77 0.83 2.68 -0.71
N CYS A 78 0.85 1.34 -0.80
CA CYS A 78 0.58 0.63 -2.05
C CYS A 78 -0.75 1.07 -2.68
N GLN A 79 -0.71 1.51 -3.93
CA GLN A 79 -1.85 1.99 -4.70
C GLN A 79 -2.49 0.83 -5.47
N SER A 80 -3.46 0.15 -4.88
CA SER A 80 -4.05 -1.09 -5.44
C SER A 80 -4.76 -0.91 -6.79
N ARG A 81 -5.25 0.30 -7.09
CA ARG A 81 -5.86 0.64 -8.39
C ARG A 81 -4.85 0.71 -9.55
N TYR A 82 -3.58 0.93 -9.23
CA TYR A 82 -2.50 1.11 -10.19
C TYR A 82 -1.46 -0.01 -10.09
N SER A 83 -1.73 -1.01 -9.24
CA SER A 83 -0.95 -2.24 -9.17
C SER A 83 -1.41 -3.22 -10.24
N ASN A 84 -0.62 -4.27 -10.50
CA ASN A 84 -0.94 -5.29 -11.49
C ASN A 84 -2.28 -5.99 -11.19
N ALA A 85 -2.55 -6.23 -9.91
CA ALA A 85 -3.85 -6.69 -9.42
C ALA A 85 -4.19 -5.99 -8.09
N THR A 86 -5.47 -5.91 -7.75
CA THR A 86 -5.90 -5.35 -6.45
C THR A 86 -5.31 -6.14 -5.27
N THR A 87 -5.09 -7.45 -5.45
CA THR A 87 -4.49 -8.35 -4.47
C THR A 87 -2.96 -8.25 -4.36
N SER A 88 -2.32 -7.46 -5.23
CA SER A 88 -0.88 -7.19 -5.16
C SER A 88 -0.53 -6.37 -3.92
N CYS A 89 -1.41 -5.46 -3.50
CA CYS A 89 -1.26 -4.74 -2.24
C CYS A 89 -1.74 -5.58 -1.06
N GLN A 90 -0.89 -5.75 -0.05
CA GLN A 90 -1.15 -6.63 1.09
C GLN A 90 -0.96 -5.89 2.42
N ALA A 91 -1.74 -6.26 3.43
CA ALA A 91 -1.48 -5.79 4.79
C ALA A 91 -0.25 -6.52 5.37
N PRO A 92 0.48 -5.90 6.31
CA PRO A 92 1.53 -6.59 7.05
C PRO A 92 1.00 -7.86 7.71
N ARG A 93 1.73 -8.96 7.58
CA ARG A 93 1.43 -10.19 8.32
C ARG A 93 1.97 -10.04 9.73
N SER A 94 1.06 -10.03 10.70
CA SER A 94 1.36 -9.89 12.12
C SER A 94 2.47 -10.84 12.59
N GLY A 95 3.52 -10.29 13.20
CA GLY A 95 4.69 -11.03 13.71
C GLY A 95 5.65 -11.55 12.64
N VAL A 96 5.36 -11.36 11.35
CA VAL A 96 6.16 -11.87 10.23
C VAL A 96 6.78 -10.75 9.42
N THR A 97 5.97 -9.78 8.99
CA THR A 97 6.42 -8.65 8.17
C THR A 97 7.34 -7.74 8.98
N VAL A 98 8.51 -7.44 8.43
CA VAL A 98 9.48 -6.55 9.07
C VAL A 98 9.01 -5.11 8.91
N THR A 99 9.13 -4.32 9.97
CA THR A 99 8.78 -2.90 9.95
C THR A 99 9.54 -2.11 8.88
N ILE A 100 8.86 -1.15 8.27
CA ILE A 100 9.42 -0.20 7.29
C ILE A 100 9.67 1.18 7.89
N ASP A 101 9.15 1.46 9.09
CA ASP A 101 9.19 2.76 9.76
C ASP A 101 9.74 2.69 11.20
N GLY A 102 10.15 1.50 11.64
CA GLY A 102 10.66 1.25 12.98
C GLY A 102 9.57 0.97 14.03
N THR A 103 8.29 1.06 13.69
CA THR A 103 7.20 0.67 14.58
C THR A 103 7.01 -0.84 14.61
N CYS A 104 6.58 -1.39 15.73
CA CYS A 104 6.40 -2.82 15.89
C CYS A 104 5.31 -3.14 16.90
N GLY A 105 4.78 -4.35 16.84
CA GLY A 105 3.83 -4.81 17.84
C GLY A 105 2.38 -4.67 17.46
N SER A 106 1.56 -4.86 18.48
CA SER A 106 0.10 -4.66 18.45
C SER A 106 -0.36 -3.56 19.42
N THR A 107 0.56 -2.96 20.17
CA THR A 107 0.29 -1.90 21.16
C THR A 107 1.24 -0.72 21.00
N GLY A 108 0.87 0.43 21.56
CA GLY A 108 1.66 1.65 21.44
C GLY A 108 1.62 2.23 20.02
N ALA A 109 2.78 2.61 19.49
CA ALA A 109 2.92 3.15 18.15
C ALA A 109 2.75 2.09 17.05
N GLY A 110 3.21 0.86 17.29
CA GLY A 110 3.01 -0.24 16.35
C GLY A 110 1.72 -1.00 16.65
N LYS A 111 0.70 -0.74 15.85
CA LYS A 111 -0.59 -1.47 15.86
C LYS A 111 -0.80 -2.35 14.63
N SER A 112 0.09 -2.21 13.64
CA SER A 112 0.01 -2.89 12.35
C SER A 112 0.58 -4.31 12.39
N GLY A 113 1.06 -4.79 13.54
CA GLY A 113 1.58 -6.14 13.70
C GLY A 113 2.99 -6.35 13.13
N TYR A 114 3.73 -5.28 12.85
CA TYR A 114 5.11 -5.42 12.37
C TYR A 114 6.01 -6.05 13.42
N ARG A 115 6.97 -6.84 12.95
CA ARG A 115 8.10 -7.27 13.78
C ARG A 115 9.33 -6.42 13.53
N CYS A 116 10.24 -6.50 14.48
CA CYS A 116 11.53 -5.86 14.40
C CYS A 116 12.56 -6.62 13.53
N PRO A 117 13.53 -5.91 12.93
CA PRO A 117 14.60 -6.53 12.17
C PRO A 117 15.49 -7.40 13.09
N ALA A 118 15.92 -8.56 12.59
CA ALA A 118 16.60 -9.57 13.40
C ALA A 118 18.02 -9.18 13.86
N THR A 119 18.62 -8.12 13.31
CA THR A 119 20.03 -7.76 13.58
C THR A 119 20.23 -6.30 13.98
N LEU A 120 19.46 -5.36 13.45
CA LEU A 120 19.67 -3.92 13.67
C LEU A 120 19.02 -3.40 14.95
N ALA A 121 17.81 -3.86 15.24
CA ALA A 121 16.98 -3.42 16.35
C ALA A 121 16.04 -4.57 16.66
N THR A 122 16.40 -5.44 17.59
CA THR A 122 15.81 -6.79 17.70
C THR A 122 14.61 -6.87 18.62
N CYS A 123 14.47 -5.93 19.54
CA CYS A 123 13.43 -5.93 20.55
C CYS A 123 12.29 -5.00 20.14
N CYS A 124 11.05 -5.44 20.36
CA CYS A 124 9.87 -4.60 20.20
C CYS A 124 9.43 -4.07 21.56
N SER A 125 9.57 -2.76 21.81
CA SER A 125 9.28 -2.17 23.11
C SER A 125 7.79 -2.19 23.45
N ALA A 126 7.45 -1.99 24.73
CA ALA A 126 6.07 -1.77 25.17
C ALA A 126 5.40 -0.59 24.44
N SER A 127 6.21 0.42 24.10
CA SER A 127 5.80 1.62 23.36
C SER A 127 5.58 1.38 21.87
N GLY A 128 5.92 0.19 21.36
CA GLY A 128 5.70 -0.20 19.96
C GLY A 128 6.78 0.28 18.99
N TYR A 129 8.03 0.33 19.45
CA TYR A 129 9.20 0.69 18.61
C TYR A 129 10.31 -0.35 18.69
N CYS A 130 11.02 -0.52 17.59
CA CYS A 130 12.19 -1.39 17.53
C CYS A 130 13.43 -0.73 18.13
N GLY A 131 14.16 -1.48 18.95
CA GLY A 131 15.46 -1.05 19.47
C GLY A 131 16.22 -2.19 20.16
N ASN A 132 17.33 -1.84 20.81
CA ASN A 132 18.18 -2.81 21.54
C ASN A 132 18.48 -2.37 22.99
N THR A 133 17.96 -1.23 23.45
CA THR A 133 18.20 -0.79 24.83
C THR A 133 17.34 -1.59 25.81
N THR A 134 17.67 -1.51 27.10
CA THR A 134 16.86 -2.11 28.18
C THR A 134 15.39 -1.69 28.10
N ASP A 135 15.10 -0.44 27.72
CA ASP A 135 13.71 0.05 27.57
C ASP A 135 12.96 -0.64 26.42
N HIS A 136 13.68 -1.17 25.44
CA HIS A 136 13.08 -1.91 24.33
C HIS A 136 12.97 -3.41 24.64
N CYS A 137 14.01 -3.97 25.28
CA CYS A 137 14.15 -5.41 25.48
C CYS A 137 13.65 -5.92 26.84
N GLY A 138 13.42 -5.00 27.78
CA GLY A 138 13.04 -5.27 29.17
C GLY A 138 11.55 -5.48 29.36
N THR A 139 11.04 -5.01 30.50
CA THR A 139 9.63 -5.19 30.90
C THR A 139 8.69 -4.60 29.84
N GLY A 140 7.69 -5.38 29.45
CA GLY A 140 6.69 -4.98 28.46
C GLY A 140 7.12 -5.13 27.01
N CYS A 141 8.33 -5.66 26.74
CA CYS A 141 8.72 -6.05 25.38
C CYS A 141 7.70 -7.03 24.77
N GLN A 142 7.32 -6.80 23.51
CA GLN A 142 6.28 -7.54 22.79
C GLN A 142 6.87 -8.76 22.06
N ALA A 143 6.92 -9.91 22.74
CA ALA A 143 7.66 -11.12 22.28
C ALA A 143 7.18 -11.72 20.94
N GLY A 144 5.93 -11.46 20.51
CA GLY A 144 5.47 -11.86 19.17
C GLY A 144 6.07 -11.04 18.03
N PHE A 145 6.76 -9.94 18.35
CA PHE A 145 7.20 -8.93 17.40
C PHE A 145 8.69 -8.55 17.56
N GLY A 146 9.40 -9.19 18.49
CA GLY A 146 10.83 -9.01 18.71
C GLY A 146 11.39 -9.98 19.75
N THR A 147 12.69 -9.93 19.95
CA THR A 147 13.42 -10.78 20.90
C THR A 147 13.42 -10.13 22.28
N CYS A 148 12.60 -10.62 23.21
CA CYS A 148 12.49 -10.07 24.56
C CYS A 148 13.40 -10.79 25.57
N GLY A 149 13.87 -10.08 26.60
CA GLY A 149 14.78 -10.61 27.63
C GLY A 149 16.27 -10.36 27.36
N GLY A 150 16.59 -9.47 26.42
CA GLY A 150 17.94 -9.26 25.89
C GLY A 150 18.65 -7.96 26.27
N GLY A 151 18.33 -7.31 27.40
CA GLY A 151 19.04 -6.09 27.85
C GLY A 151 20.53 -6.31 28.17
N THR A 152 20.93 -7.56 28.39
CA THR A 152 22.34 -7.99 28.50
C THR A 152 22.46 -9.43 28.04
N ARG A 153 22.76 -9.67 26.76
CA ARG A 153 23.54 -10.85 26.43
C ARG A 153 24.94 -10.35 26.06
N PRO A 154 25.93 -10.37 26.98
CA PRO A 154 27.30 -10.34 26.51
C PRO A 154 27.40 -11.49 25.52
N ARG A 155 27.94 -11.18 24.35
CA ARG A 155 28.29 -12.16 23.32
C ARG A 155 28.98 -13.31 24.06
N THR A 156 28.24 -14.39 24.34
CA THR A 156 28.81 -15.55 25.02
C THR A 156 29.99 -15.93 24.17
N SER A 157 31.18 -15.85 24.78
CA SER A 157 32.41 -16.37 24.22
C SER A 157 32.07 -17.69 23.55
N ARG A 158 32.28 -17.78 22.23
CA ARG A 158 32.47 -19.09 21.61
C ARG A 158 33.81 -19.60 22.15
N ASN A 159 33.78 -20.15 23.35
CA ASN A 159 34.68 -21.24 23.69
C ASN A 159 34.00 -22.49 23.12
N LEU A 160 34.35 -22.80 21.87
CA LEU A 160 34.27 -24.16 21.37
C LEU A 160 35.72 -24.62 21.23
N PHE A 161 35.94 -25.79 21.83
CA PHE A 161 37.18 -26.57 21.91
C PHE A 161 37.92 -26.68 20.58
#